data_AF-A0A3D1A1D9-F1
#
_entry.id   AF-A0A3D1A1D9-F1
#
_cell.length_a   1.000
_cell.length_b   1.000
_cell.length_c   1.000
_cell.angle_alpha   90.00
_cell.angle_beta   90.00
_cell.angle_gamma   90.00
#
_symmetry.space_group_name_H-M   'P 1'
#
loop_
_entity.id
_entity.type
_entity.pdbx_description
1 polymer ?
#
loop_
_entity_poly.entity_id
_entity_poly.type
_entity_poly.pdbx_seq_one_letter_code
_entity_poly.pdbx_strand_id
1 'polypeptide(L)' 'ELSRAMGFASDMSKSGFGERSIRYAMVVDNGVVTHLNVEAPRKFEVSDAETMLGLV' A
#
# COMPACT_ATOMS: atom_id res chain seq x y z
N GLU A 1 5.26 5.37 11.64
CA GLU A 1 5.42 4.05 12.29
C GLU A 1 5.02 2.88 11.40
N LEU A 2 3.73 2.60 11.15
CA LEU A 2 3.31 1.40 10.38
C LEU A 2 3.97 1.27 9.00
N SER A 3 3.88 2.30 8.15
CA SER A 3 4.48 2.26 6.80
C SER A 3 5.99 2.03 6.83
N ARG A 4 6.72 2.56 7.83
CA ARG A 4 8.16 2.26 8.00
C ARG A 4 8.37 0.81 8.43
N ALA A 5 7.60 0.33 9.40
CA ALA A 5 7.70 -1.04 9.91
C ALA A 5 7.39 -2.09 8.83
N MET A 6 6.50 -1.78 7.89
CA MET A 6 6.19 -2.65 6.74
C MET A 6 7.18 -2.52 5.57
N GLY A 7 8.18 -1.63 5.66
CA GLY A 7 9.11 -1.36 4.55
C GLY A 7 8.50 -0.58 3.39
N PHE A 8 7.38 0.12 3.63
CA PHE A 8 6.57 0.84 2.63
C PHE A 8 6.80 2.35 2.64
N ALA A 9 7.75 2.83 3.43
CA ALA A 9 8.20 4.21 3.39
C ALA A 9 8.97 4.50 2.09
N SER A 10 8.64 5.59 1.42
CA SER A 10 9.26 6.07 0.18
C SER A 10 9.58 7.56 0.30
N ASP A 11 10.83 7.93 -0.03
CA ASP A 11 11.23 9.32 -0.03
C ASP A 11 10.76 10.04 -1.30
N MET A 12 9.82 10.97 -1.11
CA MET A 12 9.28 11.85 -2.15
C MET A 12 9.65 13.32 -1.88
N SER A 13 10.71 13.57 -1.12
CA SER A 13 11.24 14.91 -0.81
C SER A 13 11.54 15.74 -2.06
N LYS A 14 12.06 15.12 -3.13
CA LYS A 14 12.31 15.79 -4.43
C LYS A 14 11.04 16.37 -5.06
N SER A 15 9.87 15.85 -4.71
CA SER A 15 8.57 16.33 -5.17
C SER A 15 7.87 17.20 -4.12
N GLY A 16 8.55 17.56 -3.01
CA GLY A 16 8.01 18.40 -1.94
C GLY A 16 7.09 17.68 -0.96
N PHE A 17 6.98 16.35 -1.04
CA PHE A 17 6.06 15.56 -0.19
C PHE A 17 6.72 14.95 1.04
N GLY A 18 8.04 15.01 1.15
CA GLY A 18 8.79 14.32 2.21
C GLY A 18 8.65 12.79 2.10
N GLU A 19 8.69 12.11 3.24
CA GLU A 19 8.48 10.66 3.27
C GLU A 19 6.99 10.31 3.22
N ARG A 20 6.64 9.39 2.32
CA ARG A 20 5.26 8.94 2.07
C ARG A 20 5.18 7.42 2.10
N SER A 21 3.98 6.91 2.22
CA SER A 21 3.72 5.49 2.00
C SER A 21 3.62 5.21 0.51
N ILE A 22 4.17 4.08 0.05
CA ILE A 22 3.82 3.55 -1.28
C ILE A 22 2.34 3.17 -1.33
N ARG A 23 1.80 3.01 -2.54
CA ARG A 23 0.41 2.64 -2.76
C ARG A 23 0.24 1.12 -2.63
N TYR A 24 -0.72 0.71 -1.82
CA TYR A 24 -1.06 -0.69 -1.59
C TYR A 24 -2.49 -0.78 -1.05
N ALA A 25 -3.06 -1.99 -1.06
CA ALA A 25 -4.27 -2.33 -0.35
C ALA A 25 -4.08 -3.68 0.36
N MET A 26 -4.76 -3.87 1.50
CA MET A 26 -4.65 -5.10 2.28
C MET A 26 -5.97 -5.46 2.95
N VAL A 27 -6.25 -6.75 3.04
CA VAL A 27 -7.31 -7.29 3.91
C VAL A 27 -6.64 -7.73 5.20
N VAL A 28 -7.20 -7.26 6.32
CA VAL A 28 -6.72 -7.61 7.66
C VAL A 28 -7.85 -8.27 8.42
N ASP A 29 -7.66 -9.52 8.82
CA ASP A 29 -8.59 -10.28 9.64
C ASP A 29 -7.93 -10.60 10.99
N ASN A 30 -8.55 -10.15 12.07
CA ASN A 30 -8.07 -10.30 13.44
C ASN A 30 -6.56 -9.97 13.64
N GLY A 31 -6.11 -8.87 13.03
CA GLY A 31 -4.71 -8.43 13.12
C GLY A 31 -3.73 -9.18 12.22
N VAL A 32 -4.19 -10.15 11.42
CA VAL A 32 -3.39 -10.86 10.43
C VAL A 32 -3.70 -10.33 9.03
N VAL A 33 -2.66 -9.99 8.27
CA VAL A 33 -2.80 -9.61 6.86
C VAL A 33 -3.06 -10.89 6.05
N THR A 34 -4.26 -11.02 5.48
CA THR A 34 -4.66 -12.20 4.69
C THR A 34 -4.43 -11.99 3.19
N HIS A 35 -4.55 -10.74 2.73
CA HIS A 35 -4.23 -10.32 1.36
C HIS A 35 -3.46 -9.01 1.38
N LEU A 36 -2.48 -8.87 0.48
CA LEU A 36 -1.64 -7.69 0.35
C LEU A 36 -1.30 -7.44 -1.12
N ASN A 37 -1.84 -6.36 -1.66
CA ASN A 37 -1.63 -5.93 -3.03
C ASN A 37 -0.77 -4.67 -3.02
N VAL A 38 0.46 -4.76 -3.51
CA VAL A 38 1.42 -3.63 -3.56
C VAL A 38 1.57 -3.15 -4.98
N GLU A 39 1.47 -1.85 -5.18
CA GLU A 39 1.59 -1.24 -6.50
C GLU A 39 3.05 -1.11 -6.93
N ALA A 40 3.30 -1.27 -8.22
CA ALA A 40 4.55 -0.83 -8.80
C ALA A 40 4.67 0.72 -8.70
N PRO A 41 5.89 1.28 -8.71
CA PRO A 41 6.08 2.72 -8.65
C PRO A 41 5.28 3.46 -9.72
N ARG A 42 4.48 4.45 -9.30
CA ARG A 42 3.61 5.27 -10.17
C ARG A 42 2.51 4.48 -10.90
N LYS A 43 2.13 3.31 -10.41
CA LYS A 43 0.98 2.54 -10.89
C LYS A 43 -0.21 2.59 -9.94
N PHE A 44 -1.35 2.16 -10.48
CA PHE A 44 -2.63 1.97 -9.78
C PHE A 44 -3.44 0.93 -10.57
N GLU A 45 -3.12 -0.34 -10.34
CA GLU A 45 -3.63 -1.48 -11.11
C GLU A 45 -4.14 -2.62 -10.22
N VAL A 46 -3.76 -2.66 -8.94
CA VAL A 46 -4.05 -3.80 -8.03
C VAL A 46 -4.58 -3.39 -6.66
N SER A 47 -4.52 -2.09 -6.32
CA SER A 47 -4.96 -1.57 -5.01
C SER A 47 -6.31 -0.85 -5.05
N ASP A 48 -7.06 -0.97 -6.16
CA ASP A 48 -8.38 -0.36 -6.33
C ASP A 48 -9.49 -1.14 -5.61
N ALA A 49 -10.65 -0.52 -5.47
CA ALA A 49 -11.76 -1.09 -4.71
C ALA A 49 -12.35 -2.33 -5.39
N GLU A 50 -12.46 -2.33 -6.71
CA GLU A 50 -12.97 -3.46 -7.48
C GLU A 50 -12.07 -4.69 -7.32
N THR A 51 -10.74 -4.53 -7.43
CA THR A 51 -9.77 -5.60 -7.17
C THR A 51 -9.92 -6.14 -5.75
N MET A 52 -10.06 -5.26 -4.75
CA MET A 52 -10.18 -5.69 -3.35
C MET A 52 -11.51 -6.39 -3.05
N LEU A 53 -12.62 -5.94 -3.65
CA LEU A 53 -13.92 -6.57 -3.50
C LEU A 53 -13.95 -7.98 -4.13
N GLY A 54 -13.15 -8.22 -5.17
CA GLY A 54 -13.03 -9.54 -5.80
C GLY A 54 -12.23 -10.57 -4.98
N LEU A 55 -11.62 -10.18 -3.86
CA LEU A 55 -10.86 -11.08 -2.96
C LEU A 55 -11.73 -11.75 -1.88
N VAL A 56 -12.95 -11.23 -1.66
CA VAL A 56 -13.91 -11.71 -0.64
C VAL A 56 -15.07 -12.49 -1.25
#